data_AF-A0A1I4U6D3-F1
#
_entry.id   AF-A0A1I4U6D3-F1
#
_cell.length_a   1.000
_cell.length_b   1.000
_cell.length_c   1.000
_cell.angle_alpha   90.00
_cell.angle_beta   90.00
_cell.angle_gamma   90.00
#
_symmetry.space_group_name_H-M   'P 1'
#
loop_
_entity.id
_entity.type
_entity.pdbx_description
1 polymer ?
#
loop_
_entity_poly.entity_id
_entity_poly.type
_entity_poly.pdbx_seq_one_letter_code
_entity_poly.pdbx_strand_id
1 'polypeptide(L)'
;MADGHFIGLGDKTTCGGRVLDGDPRINLYGLLHACEGDRVTCGKDGGTYRIVGGIAHMNSHGRLMAGTLDSASSCPCRARLIPSVFTATYRNEQATPPARSTVVQPQAPTTAHPSAAPRQSAFTPSNPPVPTAFNRVEPQEPGFYVVPTTMTRQALEATLFPTPDPVVMRKFRALNPDLNELKAGSLIVLGDPHTTSCTYPEAQLMQAAQQVKAALDPLTPDEAEFLLRHGAEIASFTGQTSTWLGVSAVTMEKHLSSLRDTLQTMERLHQDSYRQHGHLKSEQFRDSRRHLLKQLEAHLLNSTRLRGQTSLGDHPKLKTALGLSTKSLVHHWNKAGAPGQIPGYATHV
;
A
#
# COMPACT_ATOMS: atom_id res chain seq x y z
N MET A 1 16.39 13.99 -18.32
CA MET A 1 15.16 14.39 -17.62
C MET A 1 15.44 14.20 -16.14
N ALA A 2 15.10 15.16 -15.28
CA ALA A 2 15.33 15.02 -13.83
C ALA A 2 14.16 14.26 -13.22
N ASP A 3 14.45 13.18 -12.51
CA ASP A 3 13.45 12.43 -11.74
C ASP A 3 13.14 13.22 -10.46
N GLY A 4 11.88 13.62 -10.31
CA GLY A 4 11.37 14.29 -9.12
C GLY A 4 10.83 13.26 -8.13
N HIS A 5 10.77 13.62 -6.85
CA HIS A 5 10.17 12.79 -5.80
C HIS A 5 8.96 13.50 -5.18
N PHE A 6 7.94 12.73 -4.85
CA PHE A 6 6.78 13.26 -4.13
C PHE A 6 7.15 13.65 -2.70
N ILE A 7 6.40 14.62 -2.16
CA ILE A 7 6.56 15.11 -0.79
C ILE A 7 5.32 14.77 0.03
N GLY A 8 5.53 14.43 1.30
CA GLY A 8 4.42 14.24 2.22
C GLY A 8 4.72 14.54 3.67
N LEU A 9 3.75 14.17 4.50
CA LEU A 9 3.73 14.47 5.92
C LEU A 9 5.02 14.01 6.61
N GLY A 10 5.68 14.93 7.31
CA GLY A 10 6.91 14.64 8.05
C GLY A 10 8.21 14.82 7.25
N ASP A 11 8.12 15.04 5.94
CA ASP A 11 9.28 15.36 5.10
C ASP A 11 9.94 16.66 5.56
N LYS A 12 11.27 16.71 5.39
CA LYS A 12 12.10 17.80 5.89
C LYS A 12 12.21 18.92 4.87
N THR A 13 12.62 20.09 5.31
CA THR A 13 13.01 21.17 4.41
C THR A 13 14.49 21.48 4.58
N THR A 14 15.10 22.04 3.53
CA THR A 14 16.51 22.47 3.52
C THR A 14 16.86 23.52 4.58
N CYS A 15 15.86 24.21 5.14
CA CYS A 15 16.07 25.15 6.25
C CYS A 15 15.95 24.52 7.65
N GLY A 16 15.78 23.20 7.74
CA GLY A 16 15.61 22.46 9.00
C GLY A 16 14.15 22.27 9.43
N GLY A 17 13.20 22.76 8.64
CA GLY A 17 11.77 22.64 8.90
C GLY A 17 11.18 21.28 8.52
N ARG A 18 9.87 21.15 8.67
CA ARG A 18 9.12 19.90 8.41
C ARG A 18 7.70 20.16 7.94
N VAL A 19 7.23 19.35 6.99
CA VAL A 19 5.84 19.32 6.49
C VAL A 19 4.92 18.77 7.58
N LEU A 20 3.80 19.45 7.83
CA LEU A 20 2.88 19.19 8.94
C LEU A 20 1.55 18.58 8.53
N ASP A 21 1.17 18.73 7.25
CA ASP A 21 -0.06 18.18 6.72
C ASP A 21 0.25 17.23 5.55
N GLY A 22 -0.66 16.30 5.33
CA GLY A 22 -0.73 15.46 4.15
C GLY A 22 -2.15 14.98 3.97
N ASP A 23 -2.56 14.72 2.73
CA ASP A 23 -3.90 14.23 2.43
C ASP A 23 -4.03 12.76 2.87
N PRO A 24 -4.89 12.43 3.86
CA PRO A 24 -5.08 11.07 4.33
C PRO A 24 -5.65 10.12 3.28
N ARG A 25 -6.21 10.65 2.18
CA ARG A 25 -6.77 9.88 1.06
C ARG A 25 -5.71 9.50 0.02
N ILE A 26 -4.55 10.15 0.05
CA ILE A 26 -3.44 9.93 -0.88
C ILE A 26 -2.25 9.38 -0.09
N ASN A 27 -2.34 8.10 0.22
CA ASN A 27 -1.27 7.38 0.88
C ASN A 27 -0.48 6.58 -0.13
N LEU A 28 0.57 7.18 -0.68
CA LEU A 28 1.48 6.51 -1.60
C LEU A 28 2.78 6.22 -0.82
N TYR A 29 3.17 4.95 -0.75
CA TYR A 29 4.33 4.43 0.01
C TYR A 29 4.30 4.65 1.54
N GLY A 30 3.12 4.77 2.17
CA GLY A 30 3.02 5.02 3.62
C GLY A 30 3.22 6.48 4.02
N LEU A 31 3.32 7.37 3.04
CA LEU A 31 3.50 8.81 3.20
C LEU A 31 2.21 9.53 2.79
N LEU A 32 1.57 10.22 3.74
CA LEU A 32 0.42 11.08 3.41
C LEU A 32 0.90 12.23 2.53
N HIS A 33 0.49 12.24 1.27
CA HIS A 33 1.03 13.18 0.30
C HIS A 33 0.61 14.60 0.61
N ALA A 34 1.59 15.49 0.64
CA ALA A 34 1.34 16.89 0.83
C ALA A 34 0.88 17.50 -0.49
N CYS A 35 -0.03 18.45 -0.42
CA CYS A 35 -0.52 19.22 -1.54
C CYS A 35 -0.21 20.70 -1.36
N GLU A 36 -0.25 21.45 -2.46
CA GLU A 36 -0.13 22.90 -2.43
C GLU A 36 -1.08 23.50 -1.39
N GLY A 37 -0.56 24.37 -0.52
CA GLY A 37 -1.28 24.99 0.58
C GLY A 37 -1.16 24.28 1.93
N ASP A 38 -0.62 23.05 1.98
CA ASP A 38 -0.39 22.32 3.24
C ASP A 38 0.65 23.01 4.13
N ARG A 39 0.51 22.86 5.44
CA ARG A 39 1.37 23.54 6.42
C ARG A 39 2.77 22.94 6.43
N VAL A 40 3.77 23.80 6.61
CA VAL A 40 5.18 23.45 6.74
C VAL A 40 5.86 24.39 7.72
N THR A 41 6.71 23.87 8.61
CA THR A 41 7.50 24.71 9.53
C THR A 41 8.77 25.22 8.86
N CYS A 42 9.24 26.38 9.29
CA CYS A 42 10.57 26.90 8.95
C CYS A 42 11.55 26.54 10.07
N GLY A 43 12.71 25.98 9.74
CA GLY A 43 13.71 25.60 10.75
C GLY A 43 14.56 26.76 11.25
N LYS A 44 14.46 27.96 10.65
CA LYS A 44 15.21 29.14 11.10
C LYS A 44 14.45 30.00 12.10
N ASP A 45 13.16 30.25 11.84
CA ASP A 45 12.32 31.13 12.66
C ASP A 45 11.23 30.37 13.44
N GLY A 46 11.05 29.07 13.19
CA GLY A 46 10.04 28.23 13.86
C GLY A 46 8.60 28.49 13.42
N GLY A 47 8.37 29.41 12.48
CA GLY A 47 7.04 29.78 12.00
C GLY A 47 6.39 28.70 11.14
N THR A 48 5.06 28.72 11.07
CA THR A 48 4.27 27.86 10.20
C THR A 48 3.92 28.60 8.92
N TYR A 49 4.32 28.02 7.80
CA TYR A 49 4.14 28.51 6.43
C TYR A 49 3.35 27.49 5.61
N ARG A 50 3.24 27.72 4.29
CA ARG A 50 2.55 26.83 3.36
C ARG A 50 3.49 26.30 2.29
N ILE A 51 3.17 25.13 1.75
CA ILE A 51 3.75 24.65 0.50
C ILE A 51 3.15 25.47 -0.65
N VAL A 52 4.01 25.94 -1.56
CA VAL A 52 3.63 26.67 -2.77
C VAL A 52 4.11 25.90 -4.00
N GLY A 53 3.29 25.89 -5.05
CA GLY A 53 3.53 25.09 -6.24
C GLY A 53 3.17 23.61 -6.04
N GLY A 54 3.26 22.86 -7.14
CA GLY A 54 2.89 21.45 -7.21
C GLY A 54 3.00 20.90 -8.63
N ILE A 55 2.89 19.59 -8.75
CA ILE A 55 3.07 18.85 -9.99
C ILE A 55 1.88 19.13 -10.90
N ALA A 56 2.10 19.87 -11.99
CA ALA A 56 1.04 20.47 -12.80
C ALA A 56 0.01 19.45 -13.36
N HIS A 57 0.42 18.21 -13.62
CA HIS A 57 -0.43 17.16 -14.17
C HIS A 57 -0.99 16.21 -13.10
N MET A 58 -0.76 16.48 -11.81
CA MET A 58 -1.20 15.63 -10.69
C MET A 58 -2.04 16.47 -9.73
N ASN A 59 -3.34 16.53 -10.00
CA ASN A 59 -4.31 17.23 -9.19
C ASN A 59 -5.06 16.23 -8.30
N SER A 60 -5.06 16.49 -7.00
CA SER A 60 -5.94 15.81 -6.06
C SER A 60 -6.94 16.80 -5.47
N HIS A 61 -8.23 16.55 -5.71
CA HIS A 61 -9.34 17.31 -5.12
C HIS A 61 -9.23 18.84 -5.26
N GLY A 62 -8.67 19.32 -6.37
CA GLY A 62 -8.51 20.74 -6.67
C GLY A 62 -7.19 21.35 -6.20
N ARG A 63 -6.25 20.55 -5.68
CA ARG A 63 -4.94 20.97 -5.21
C ARG A 63 -3.84 20.16 -5.89
N LEU A 64 -2.74 20.81 -6.26
CA LEU A 64 -1.62 20.13 -6.90
C LEU A 64 -0.80 19.35 -5.87
N MET A 65 -0.42 18.11 -6.19
CA MET A 65 0.46 17.32 -5.33
C MET A 65 1.84 17.96 -5.21
N ALA A 66 2.44 17.96 -4.03
CA ALA A 66 3.74 18.55 -3.80
C ALA A 66 4.88 17.64 -4.25
N GLY A 67 5.87 18.20 -4.95
CA GLY A 67 7.02 17.49 -5.47
C GLY A 67 8.33 18.27 -5.33
N THR A 68 9.46 17.56 -5.31
CA THR A 68 10.82 18.14 -5.14
C THR A 68 11.27 19.11 -6.25
N LEU A 69 10.63 19.08 -7.42
CA LEU A 69 11.02 19.90 -8.58
C LEU A 69 10.17 21.17 -8.74
N ASP A 70 8.94 21.16 -8.25
CA ASP A 70 7.91 22.17 -8.56
C ASP A 70 7.25 22.75 -7.31
N SER A 71 7.63 22.28 -6.12
CA SER A 71 7.12 22.77 -4.85
C SER A 71 8.22 23.28 -3.92
N ALA A 72 7.89 24.30 -3.13
CA ALA A 72 8.76 24.86 -2.11
C ALA A 72 7.97 25.37 -0.89
N SER A 73 8.64 25.61 0.22
CA SER A 73 8.03 26.32 1.35
C SER A 73 7.93 27.82 1.08
N SER A 74 6.80 28.44 1.45
CA SER A 74 6.60 29.90 1.40
C SER A 74 7.32 30.68 2.50
N CYS A 75 8.10 30.01 3.36
CA CYS A 75 8.92 30.68 4.36
C CYS A 75 9.95 31.63 3.72
N PRO A 76 10.50 32.61 4.47
CA PRO A 76 11.53 33.52 3.96
C PRO A 76 12.76 32.81 3.38
N CYS A 77 13.04 31.58 3.81
CA CYS A 77 14.13 30.75 3.28
C CYS A 77 13.87 30.21 1.88
N ARG A 78 12.61 30.22 1.40
CA ARG A 78 12.15 29.50 0.20
C ARG A 78 12.66 28.07 0.16
N ALA A 79 12.56 27.39 1.30
CA ALA A 79 13.23 26.11 1.50
C ALA A 79 12.68 25.03 0.55
N ARG A 80 13.58 24.34 -0.15
CA ARG A 80 13.24 23.11 -0.89
C ARG A 80 12.80 22.01 0.07
N LEU A 81 11.88 21.19 -0.41
CA LEU A 81 11.34 20.03 0.29
C LEU A 81 12.26 18.81 0.04
N ILE A 82 12.53 18.04 1.09
CA ILE A 82 13.44 16.89 1.10
C ILE A 82 12.58 15.64 1.31
N PRO A 83 12.51 14.74 0.30
CA PRO A 83 11.68 13.55 0.37
C PRO A 83 12.29 12.55 1.36
N SER A 84 11.44 11.88 2.13
CA SER A 84 11.84 10.72 2.94
C SER A 84 11.75 9.40 2.17
N VAL A 85 10.97 9.37 1.08
CA VAL A 85 10.74 8.18 0.24
C VAL A 85 11.29 8.41 -1.16
N PHE A 86 12.46 7.84 -1.45
CA PHE A 86 13.13 7.99 -2.75
C PHE A 86 12.60 7.07 -3.85
N THR A 87 11.74 6.11 -3.52
CA THR A 87 11.07 5.24 -4.50
C THR A 87 9.83 5.91 -5.11
N ALA A 88 9.35 7.01 -4.51
CA ALA A 88 8.19 7.75 -4.95
C ALA A 88 8.55 8.81 -6.00
N THR A 89 8.80 8.38 -7.24
CA THR A 89 9.29 9.27 -8.30
C THR A 89 8.21 9.73 -9.28
N TYR A 90 8.36 10.92 -9.84
CA TYR A 90 7.59 11.42 -10.98
C TYR A 90 8.52 12.08 -12.00
N ARG A 91 8.01 12.26 -13.22
CA ARG A 91 8.69 13.01 -14.28
C ARG A 91 7.77 14.09 -14.77
N ASN A 92 8.29 15.31 -14.85
CA ASN A 92 7.66 16.34 -15.66
C ASN A 92 8.09 16.10 -17.11
N GLU A 93 7.14 15.96 -18.03
CA GLU A 93 7.44 16.11 -19.46
C GLU A 93 8.04 17.51 -19.67
N GLN A 94 9.00 17.62 -20.59
CA GLN A 94 9.71 18.88 -20.82
C GLN A 94 8.70 20.03 -20.92
N ALA A 95 8.81 20.99 -20.00
CA ALA A 95 8.03 22.20 -20.05
C ALA A 95 8.36 22.93 -21.36
N THR A 96 7.47 22.82 -22.35
CA THR A 96 7.35 23.87 -23.36
C THR A 96 7.06 25.14 -22.55
N PRO A 97 7.89 26.19 -22.65
CA PRO A 97 7.70 27.38 -21.83
C PRO A 97 6.30 27.94 -22.10
N PRO A 98 5.44 28.12 -21.08
CA PRO A 98 4.15 28.72 -21.30
C PRO A 98 4.38 30.14 -21.84
N ALA A 99 3.71 30.43 -22.95
CA ALA A 99 3.61 31.76 -23.49
C ALA A 99 3.18 32.72 -22.38
N ARG A 100 3.86 33.86 -22.30
CA ARG A 100 3.52 34.99 -21.43
C ARG A 100 2.04 35.34 -21.62
N SER A 101 1.21 34.95 -20.67
CA SER A 101 -0.12 35.52 -20.51
C SER A 101 -0.04 36.57 -19.41
N THR A 102 -0.26 37.79 -19.87
CA THR A 102 -0.29 39.06 -19.17
C THR A 102 -1.10 39.04 -17.87
N VAL A 103 -0.49 39.67 -16.87
CA VAL A 103 -1.08 40.13 -15.61
C VAL A 103 -2.43 40.81 -15.84
N VAL A 104 -3.47 40.33 -15.17
CA VAL A 104 -4.60 41.17 -14.73
C VAL A 104 -4.93 40.78 -13.29
N GLN A 105 -4.69 41.74 -12.40
CA GLN A 105 -4.99 41.72 -10.98
C GLN A 105 -6.42 42.23 -10.77
N PRO A 106 -7.24 41.60 -9.93
CA PRO A 106 -8.29 42.33 -9.22
C PRO A 106 -8.11 42.32 -7.70
N GLN A 107 -8.48 43.46 -7.12
CA GLN A 107 -8.26 43.91 -5.76
C GLN A 107 -9.08 43.16 -4.69
N ALA A 108 -8.60 43.24 -3.46
CA ALA A 108 -9.25 42.78 -2.24
C ALA A 108 -10.53 43.58 -1.89
N PRO A 109 -11.40 42.99 -1.05
CA PRO A 109 -12.00 43.76 0.03
C PRO A 109 -11.69 43.16 1.40
N THR A 110 -11.20 44.04 2.27
CA THR A 110 -11.17 43.93 3.73
C THR A 110 -12.57 43.87 4.33
N THR A 111 -12.80 42.91 5.21
CA THR A 111 -13.69 43.08 6.37
C THR A 111 -13.12 42.31 7.57
N ALA A 112 -12.81 43.06 8.62
CA ALA A 112 -12.44 42.58 9.93
C ALA A 112 -13.71 42.29 10.75
N HIS A 113 -13.69 41.27 11.63
CA HIS A 113 -14.39 41.22 12.93
C HIS A 113 -14.00 39.93 13.70
N PRO A 114 -14.22 39.87 15.03
CA PRO A 114 -13.15 39.66 16.00
C PRO A 114 -12.90 38.21 16.43
N SER A 115 -11.68 38.02 16.94
CA SER A 115 -11.16 36.83 17.61
C SER A 115 -11.96 36.48 18.87
N ALA A 116 -12.43 35.23 18.95
CA ALA A 116 -12.82 34.58 20.18
C ALA A 116 -11.95 33.33 20.35
N ALA A 117 -11.08 33.35 21.37
CA ALA A 117 -10.19 32.26 21.74
C ALA A 117 -10.96 30.99 22.17
N PRO A 118 -10.33 29.81 22.02
CA PRO A 118 -10.38 28.86 23.11
C PRO A 118 -8.99 28.46 23.60
N ARG A 119 -8.90 28.57 24.91
CA ARG A 119 -7.97 28.02 25.90
C ARG A 119 -7.09 26.86 25.44
N GLN A 120 -5.81 27.02 25.78
CA GLN A 120 -4.78 26.01 25.90
C GLN A 120 -5.31 24.81 26.70
N SER A 121 -5.12 23.59 26.20
CA SER A 121 -5.05 22.40 27.04
C SER A 121 -3.74 21.68 26.71
N ALA A 122 -2.80 21.80 27.64
CA ALA A 122 -1.54 21.07 27.63
C ALA A 122 -1.84 19.62 28.03
N PHE A 123 -1.42 18.66 27.21
CA PHE A 123 -1.41 17.26 27.61
C PHE A 123 -0.04 16.93 28.19
N THR A 124 0.05 16.92 29.52
CA THR A 124 1.13 16.29 30.29
C THR A 124 0.72 14.85 30.56
N PRO A 125 1.60 13.84 30.36
CA PRO A 125 1.25 12.45 30.64
C PRO A 125 1.22 12.22 32.16
N SER A 126 0.11 11.73 32.67
CA SER A 126 0.03 11.22 34.04
C SER A 126 -0.90 10.01 34.03
N ASN A 127 -0.33 8.80 34.15
CA ASN A 127 -1.07 7.65 34.67
C ASN A 127 -1.47 7.96 36.11
N PRO A 128 -2.76 7.82 36.46
CA PRO A 128 -3.07 6.86 37.54
C PRO A 128 -4.49 6.24 37.37
N PRO A 129 -5.00 5.54 38.39
CA PRO A 129 -5.21 4.09 38.46
C PRO A 129 -6.59 3.64 37.95
N VAL A 130 -6.76 2.32 37.81
CA VAL A 130 -8.02 1.65 37.45
C VAL A 130 -9.18 2.11 38.35
N PRO A 131 -10.28 2.65 37.79
CA PRO A 131 -11.56 2.74 38.48
C PRO A 131 -12.48 1.60 38.03
N THR A 132 -13.09 1.01 39.04
CA THR A 132 -14.10 -0.04 39.00
C THR A 132 -15.27 0.29 38.07
N ALA A 133 -15.78 -0.76 37.42
CA ALA A 133 -16.88 -0.78 36.46
C ALA A 133 -18.09 0.09 36.85
N PHE A 134 -18.52 0.92 35.89
CA PHE A 134 -19.90 1.35 35.76
C PHE A 134 -20.36 1.05 34.33
N ASN A 135 -21.45 0.29 34.23
CA ASN A 135 -22.17 -0.07 33.00
C ASN A 135 -22.46 1.15 32.11
N ARG A 136 -21.55 1.45 31.19
CA ARG A 136 -21.84 2.25 30.00
C ARG A 136 -21.68 1.31 28.82
N VAL A 137 -22.79 0.93 28.18
CA VAL A 137 -22.73 0.34 26.85
C VAL A 137 -22.32 1.51 25.94
N GLU A 138 -21.02 1.69 25.74
CA GLU A 138 -20.53 2.61 24.72
C GLU A 138 -21.01 2.13 23.35
N PRO A 139 -21.50 3.02 22.47
CA PRO A 139 -21.90 2.65 21.12
C PRO A 139 -20.73 1.94 20.44
N GLN A 140 -20.96 0.71 19.98
CA GLN A 140 -19.90 -0.07 19.36
C GLN A 140 -19.57 0.53 17.99
N GLU A 141 -18.30 0.80 17.72
CA GLU A 141 -17.88 1.30 16.40
C GLU A 141 -18.26 0.28 15.31
N PRO A 142 -18.81 0.74 14.17
CA PRO A 142 -19.21 -0.17 13.12
C PRO A 142 -17.99 -0.81 12.47
N GLY A 143 -18.12 -2.10 12.17
CA GLY A 143 -17.09 -2.92 11.56
C GLY A 143 -17.53 -3.48 10.22
N PHE A 144 -16.66 -4.28 9.63
CA PHE A 144 -16.96 -5.00 8.40
C PHE A 144 -16.45 -6.44 8.46
N TYR A 145 -17.07 -7.28 7.64
CA TYR A 145 -16.67 -8.66 7.41
C TYR A 145 -16.46 -8.86 5.91
N VAL A 146 -15.33 -9.47 5.53
CA VAL A 146 -15.04 -9.81 4.14
C VAL A 146 -15.43 -11.26 3.91
N VAL A 147 -16.30 -11.49 2.91
CA VAL A 147 -16.79 -12.82 2.56
C VAL A 147 -15.63 -13.69 2.05
N PRO A 148 -15.27 -14.81 2.72
CA PRO A 148 -14.07 -15.59 2.39
C PRO A 148 -14.24 -16.47 1.15
N THR A 149 -15.46 -16.90 0.85
CA THR A 149 -15.80 -17.75 -0.29
C THR A 149 -17.15 -17.36 -0.84
N THR A 150 -17.41 -17.60 -2.13
CA THR A 150 -18.72 -17.32 -2.70
C THR A 150 -19.79 -18.13 -1.97
N MET A 151 -20.82 -17.45 -1.47
CA MET A 151 -21.85 -18.07 -0.63
C MET A 151 -23.22 -17.40 -0.81
N THR A 152 -24.28 -18.04 -0.31
CA THR A 152 -25.61 -17.43 -0.29
C THR A 152 -25.77 -16.53 0.93
N ARG A 153 -26.73 -15.60 0.86
CA ARG A 153 -27.13 -14.80 2.02
C ARG A 153 -27.48 -15.65 3.25
N GLN A 154 -28.19 -16.76 3.05
CA GLN A 154 -28.59 -17.66 4.14
C GLN A 154 -27.37 -18.31 4.80
N ALA A 155 -26.39 -18.75 4.01
CA ALA A 155 -25.14 -19.30 4.52
C ALA A 155 -24.31 -18.26 5.28
N LEU A 156 -24.27 -17.01 4.79
CA LEU A 156 -23.64 -15.90 5.49
C LEU A 156 -24.33 -15.61 6.83
N GLU A 157 -25.66 -15.46 6.83
CA GLU A 157 -26.44 -15.18 8.04
C GLU A 157 -26.27 -16.31 9.07
N ALA A 158 -26.25 -17.58 8.65
CA ALA A 158 -26.00 -18.73 9.53
C ALA A 158 -24.57 -18.74 10.12
N THR A 159 -23.59 -18.22 9.38
CA THR A 159 -22.20 -18.12 9.82
C THR A 159 -22.00 -16.99 10.83
N LEU A 160 -22.57 -15.80 10.55
CA LEU A 160 -22.41 -14.61 11.39
C LEU A 160 -23.35 -14.61 12.60
N PHE A 161 -24.54 -15.21 12.47
CA PHE A 161 -25.58 -15.18 13.50
C PHE A 161 -26.12 -16.60 13.77
N PRO A 162 -25.34 -17.49 14.42
CA PRO A 162 -25.80 -18.83 14.78
C PRO A 162 -27.08 -18.83 15.63
N THR A 163 -27.30 -17.76 16.39
CA THR A 163 -28.53 -17.50 17.14
C THR A 163 -29.08 -16.13 16.72
N PRO A 164 -30.04 -16.09 15.78
CA PRO A 164 -30.49 -14.82 15.20
C PRO A 164 -31.34 -14.02 16.17
N ASP A 165 -30.84 -12.85 16.57
CA ASP A 165 -31.59 -11.86 17.35
C ASP A 165 -32.36 -10.89 16.41
N PRO A 166 -33.66 -10.65 16.60
CA PRO A 166 -34.45 -9.80 15.71
C PRO A 166 -33.95 -8.34 15.57
N VAL A 167 -33.37 -7.77 16.62
CA VAL A 167 -32.83 -6.39 16.63
C VAL A 167 -31.54 -6.34 15.81
N VAL A 168 -30.66 -7.32 16.05
CA VAL A 168 -29.42 -7.49 15.27
C VAL A 168 -29.72 -7.71 13.79
N MET A 169 -30.64 -8.63 13.48
CA MET A 169 -31.01 -8.95 12.10
C MET A 169 -31.65 -7.75 11.38
N ARG A 170 -32.42 -6.91 12.08
CA ARG A 170 -32.98 -5.68 11.51
C ARG A 170 -31.87 -4.69 11.15
N LYS A 171 -30.92 -4.45 12.05
CA LYS A 171 -29.77 -3.57 11.79
C LYS A 171 -28.92 -4.10 10.63
N PHE A 172 -28.59 -5.39 10.67
CA PHE A 172 -27.83 -6.07 9.61
C PHE A 172 -28.47 -5.89 8.23
N ARG A 173 -29.79 -6.12 8.12
CA ARG A 173 -30.54 -5.95 6.86
C ARG A 173 -30.58 -4.50 6.38
N ALA A 174 -30.68 -3.54 7.31
CA ALA A 174 -30.68 -2.12 6.97
C ALA A 174 -29.31 -1.66 6.42
N LEU A 175 -28.22 -2.21 6.96
CA LEU A 175 -26.86 -1.90 6.51
C LEU A 175 -26.46 -2.65 5.23
N ASN A 176 -27.13 -3.76 4.92
CA ASN A 176 -26.79 -4.62 3.79
C ASN A 176 -28.04 -4.98 2.95
N PRO A 177 -28.61 -4.02 2.19
CA PRO A 177 -29.85 -4.25 1.43
C PRO A 177 -29.69 -5.25 0.27
N ASP A 178 -28.51 -5.31 -0.37
CA ASP A 178 -28.29 -5.99 -1.65
C ASP A 178 -27.40 -7.25 -1.54
N LEU A 179 -27.89 -8.28 -0.83
CA LEU A 179 -27.13 -9.51 -0.54
C LEU A 179 -27.50 -10.74 -1.41
N ASN A 180 -28.07 -10.56 -2.60
CA ASN A 180 -28.64 -11.67 -3.38
C ASN A 180 -27.59 -12.68 -3.89
N GLU A 181 -26.43 -12.19 -4.34
CA GLU A 181 -25.29 -13.02 -4.78
C GLU A 181 -24.01 -12.47 -4.13
N LEU A 182 -23.40 -13.27 -3.25
CA LEU A 182 -22.20 -12.86 -2.52
C LEU A 182 -20.99 -13.60 -3.06
N LYS A 183 -20.18 -12.89 -3.83
CA LYS A 183 -18.88 -13.37 -4.30
C LYS A 183 -17.84 -13.27 -3.19
N ALA A 184 -16.82 -14.12 -3.23
CA ALA A 184 -15.64 -13.98 -2.39
C ALA A 184 -15.07 -12.54 -2.50
N GLY A 185 -14.69 -11.95 -1.38
CA GLY A 185 -14.22 -10.57 -1.28
C GLY A 185 -15.33 -9.53 -1.05
N SER A 186 -16.61 -9.91 -1.12
CA SER A 186 -17.72 -8.99 -0.81
C SER A 186 -17.58 -8.42 0.61
N LEU A 187 -17.86 -7.13 0.78
CA LEU A 187 -17.79 -6.44 2.07
C LEU A 187 -19.18 -6.39 2.72
N ILE A 188 -19.27 -6.87 3.97
CA ILE A 188 -20.49 -6.91 4.77
C ILE A 188 -20.35 -5.93 5.92
N VAL A 189 -21.28 -5.00 6.06
CA VAL A 189 -21.24 -3.96 7.09
C VAL A 189 -21.93 -4.45 8.36
N LEU A 190 -21.26 -4.31 9.51
CA LEU A 190 -21.78 -4.67 10.82
C LEU A 190 -21.79 -3.42 11.69
N GLY A 191 -22.89 -3.17 12.39
CA GLY A 191 -23.06 -1.98 13.23
C GLY A 191 -23.78 -2.31 14.52
N ASP A 192 -23.81 -1.33 15.43
CA ASP A 192 -24.45 -1.48 16.72
C ASP A 192 -25.97 -1.67 16.55
N PRO A 193 -26.54 -2.81 17.00
CA PRO A 193 -27.96 -3.12 16.84
C PRO A 193 -28.89 -2.17 17.61
N HIS A 194 -28.38 -1.48 18.64
CA HIS A 194 -29.16 -0.54 19.45
C HIS A 194 -29.28 0.85 18.82
N THR A 195 -28.50 1.14 17.77
CA THR A 195 -28.59 2.40 17.04
C THR A 195 -29.66 2.35 15.95
N THR A 196 -30.70 3.17 16.08
CA THR A 196 -31.89 3.11 15.21
C THR A 196 -31.72 3.89 13.90
N SER A 197 -30.81 4.86 13.86
CA SER A 197 -30.45 5.63 12.66
C SER A 197 -29.13 5.13 12.05
N CYS A 198 -28.97 5.24 10.73
CA CYS A 198 -27.67 5.04 10.09
C CYS A 198 -26.70 6.14 10.54
N THR A 199 -25.57 5.75 11.11
CA THR A 199 -24.51 6.68 11.53
C THR A 199 -23.63 7.05 10.34
N TYR A 200 -22.88 8.15 10.46
CA TYR A 200 -21.95 8.55 9.40
C TYR A 200 -20.89 7.48 9.08
N PRO A 201 -20.23 6.83 10.08
CA PRO A 201 -19.28 5.75 9.79
C PRO A 201 -19.94 4.51 9.15
N GLU A 202 -21.18 4.18 9.53
CA GLU A 202 -21.95 3.11 8.87
C GLU A 202 -22.23 3.45 7.41
N ALA A 203 -22.66 4.67 7.10
CA ALA A 203 -22.89 5.11 5.73
C ALA A 203 -21.61 5.06 4.88
N GLN A 204 -20.45 5.40 5.46
CA GLN A 204 -19.16 5.30 4.78
C GLN A 204 -18.80 3.84 4.47
N LEU A 205 -19.03 2.92 5.40
CA LEU A 205 -18.81 1.49 5.16
C LEU A 205 -19.78 0.91 4.13
N MET A 206 -21.04 1.35 4.12
CA MET A 206 -22.01 0.98 3.08
C MET A 206 -21.57 1.46 1.69
N GLN A 207 -21.03 2.68 1.59
CA GLN A 207 -20.49 3.19 0.34
C GLN A 207 -19.28 2.36 -0.13
N ALA A 208 -18.36 2.02 0.77
CA ALA A 208 -17.23 1.15 0.46
C ALA A 208 -17.70 -0.24 0.01
N ALA A 209 -18.71 -0.81 0.68
CA ALA A 209 -19.28 -2.10 0.30
C ALA A 209 -19.88 -2.08 -1.10
N GLN A 210 -20.55 -0.98 -1.48
CA GLN A 210 -21.08 -0.82 -2.82
C GLN A 210 -19.97 -0.71 -3.89
N GLN A 211 -18.87 -0.02 -3.59
CA GLN A 211 -17.73 0.06 -4.49
C GLN A 211 -17.06 -1.31 -4.70
N VAL A 212 -16.86 -2.07 -3.62
CA VAL A 212 -16.34 -3.43 -3.68
C VAL A 212 -17.27 -4.32 -4.49
N LYS A 213 -18.58 -4.25 -4.23
CA LYS A 213 -19.59 -5.01 -4.99
C LYS A 213 -19.51 -4.69 -6.49
N ALA A 214 -19.49 -3.42 -6.87
CA ALA A 214 -19.39 -3.02 -8.27
C ALA A 214 -18.10 -3.51 -8.95
N ALA A 215 -16.98 -3.59 -8.21
CA ALA A 215 -15.73 -4.14 -8.73
C ALA A 215 -15.77 -5.68 -8.89
N LEU A 216 -16.56 -6.38 -8.07
CA LEU A 216 -16.76 -7.83 -8.14
C LEU A 216 -17.84 -8.25 -9.15
N ASP A 217 -18.78 -7.36 -9.49
CA ASP A 217 -19.88 -7.64 -10.42
C ASP A 217 -19.42 -8.23 -11.78
N PRO A 218 -18.35 -7.75 -12.46
CA PRO A 218 -17.91 -8.33 -13.73
C PRO A 218 -17.22 -9.70 -13.60
N LEU A 219 -16.84 -10.12 -12.40
CA LEU A 219 -16.09 -11.36 -12.17
C LEU A 219 -17.02 -12.55 -12.03
N THR A 220 -16.60 -13.72 -12.49
CA THR A 220 -17.24 -14.98 -12.10
C THR A 220 -16.96 -15.32 -10.63
N PRO A 221 -17.77 -16.19 -9.99
CA PRO A 221 -17.49 -16.69 -8.64
C PRO A 221 -16.07 -17.21 -8.43
N ASP A 222 -15.56 -17.99 -9.39
CA ASP A 222 -14.23 -18.60 -9.34
C ASP A 222 -13.12 -17.54 -9.48
N GLU A 223 -13.31 -16.55 -10.36
CA GLU A 223 -12.37 -15.44 -10.51
C GLU A 223 -12.31 -14.57 -9.25
N ALA A 224 -13.45 -14.28 -8.63
CA ALA A 224 -13.49 -13.53 -7.39
C ALA A 224 -12.76 -14.27 -6.24
N GLU A 225 -12.98 -15.59 -6.14
CA GLU A 225 -12.28 -16.41 -5.15
C GLU A 225 -10.78 -16.51 -5.44
N PHE A 226 -10.40 -16.62 -6.71
CA PHE A 226 -9.00 -16.58 -7.14
C PHE A 226 -8.34 -15.25 -6.76
N LEU A 227 -8.98 -14.11 -7.05
CA LEU A 227 -8.45 -12.79 -6.71
C LEU A 227 -8.29 -12.60 -5.19
N LEU A 228 -9.26 -13.04 -4.39
CA LEU A 228 -9.17 -12.97 -2.93
C LEU A 228 -8.03 -13.88 -2.43
N ARG A 229 -7.94 -15.11 -2.93
CA ARG A 229 -6.92 -16.08 -2.48
C ARG A 229 -5.50 -15.64 -2.83
N HIS A 230 -5.33 -15.01 -3.99
CA HIS A 230 -4.03 -14.60 -4.54
C HIS A 230 -3.81 -13.08 -4.48
N GLY A 231 -4.60 -12.36 -3.66
CA GLY A 231 -4.65 -10.90 -3.65
C GLY A 231 -3.33 -10.25 -3.27
N ALA A 232 -2.57 -10.85 -2.35
CA ALA A 232 -1.25 -10.36 -1.97
C ALA A 232 -0.22 -10.50 -3.09
N GLU A 233 -0.23 -11.63 -3.82
CA GLU A 233 0.64 -11.85 -4.96
C GLU A 233 0.28 -10.91 -6.12
N ILE A 234 -1.00 -10.79 -6.45
CA ILE A 234 -1.47 -9.92 -7.52
C ILE A 234 -1.18 -8.45 -7.20
N ALA A 235 -1.39 -8.01 -5.96
CA ALA A 235 -1.03 -6.67 -5.50
C ALA A 235 0.46 -6.39 -5.68
N SER A 236 1.31 -7.39 -5.47
CA SER A 236 2.75 -7.25 -5.63
C SER A 236 3.19 -7.00 -7.09
N PHE A 237 2.49 -7.57 -8.07
CA PHE A 237 2.76 -7.34 -9.50
C PHE A 237 2.12 -6.07 -10.05
N THR A 238 0.96 -5.69 -9.54
CA THR A 238 0.19 -4.53 -10.04
C THR A 238 0.69 -3.19 -9.50
N GLY A 239 1.62 -3.20 -8.53
CA GLY A 239 2.16 -1.99 -7.91
C GLY A 239 1.14 -1.22 -7.06
N GLN A 240 -0.09 -1.74 -6.95
CA GLN A 240 -1.11 -1.19 -6.07
C GLN A 240 -0.74 -1.53 -4.63
N THR A 241 -0.59 -0.51 -3.79
CA THR A 241 -0.17 -0.60 -2.40
C THR A 241 -1.26 -1.22 -1.53
N SER A 242 -1.48 -2.52 -1.67
CA SER A 242 -2.50 -3.22 -0.91
C SER A 242 -1.97 -3.52 0.49
N THR A 243 -2.61 -2.97 1.51
CA THR A 243 -2.62 -3.55 2.87
C THR A 243 -3.53 -4.78 2.83
N TRP A 244 -3.17 -5.75 1.99
CA TRP A 244 -3.97 -6.95 1.81
C TRP A 244 -3.89 -7.74 3.12
N LEU A 245 -5.01 -7.80 3.84
CA LEU A 245 -5.19 -8.57 5.08
C LEU A 245 -3.96 -8.51 6.02
N GLY A 246 -3.47 -7.30 6.31
CA GLY A 246 -2.38 -7.09 7.28
C GLY A 246 -0.95 -7.31 6.76
N VAL A 247 -0.76 -7.62 5.47
CA VAL A 247 0.56 -7.57 4.83
C VAL A 247 0.83 -6.17 4.34
N SER A 248 1.88 -5.53 4.86
CA SER A 248 2.34 -4.25 4.34
C SER A 248 3.08 -4.42 3.01
N ALA A 249 2.93 -3.46 2.09
CA ALA A 249 3.67 -3.43 0.83
C ALA A 249 5.19 -3.54 1.04
N VAL A 250 5.73 -2.89 2.08
CA VAL A 250 7.15 -2.95 2.45
C VAL A 250 7.58 -4.36 2.87
N THR A 251 6.71 -5.11 3.56
CA THR A 251 6.99 -6.52 3.91
C THR A 251 7.05 -7.39 2.66
N MET A 252 6.12 -7.17 1.71
CA MET A 252 6.07 -7.91 0.45
C MET A 252 7.26 -7.56 -0.46
N GLU A 253 7.61 -6.28 -0.56
CA GLU A 253 8.77 -5.79 -1.32
C GLU A 253 10.08 -6.39 -0.79
N LYS A 254 10.28 -6.39 0.54
CA LYS A 254 11.45 -7.05 1.16
C LYS A 254 11.47 -8.53 0.85
N HIS A 255 10.32 -9.19 0.88
CA HIS A 255 10.21 -10.61 0.59
C HIS A 255 10.57 -10.91 -0.88
N LEU A 256 9.99 -10.19 -1.83
CA LEU A 256 10.30 -10.32 -3.26
C LEU A 256 11.76 -10.00 -3.57
N SER A 257 12.32 -8.95 -2.95
CA SER A 257 13.74 -8.61 -3.08
C SER A 257 14.63 -9.75 -2.60
N SER A 258 14.29 -10.37 -1.47
CA SER A 258 15.05 -11.49 -0.93
C SER A 258 14.98 -12.75 -1.81
N LEU A 259 13.84 -13.00 -2.46
CA LEU A 259 13.71 -14.05 -3.48
C LEU A 259 14.60 -13.75 -4.70
N ARG A 260 14.52 -12.53 -5.24
CA ARG A 260 15.35 -12.07 -6.36
C ARG A 260 16.83 -12.22 -6.06
N ASP A 261 17.29 -11.77 -4.90
CA ASP A 261 18.71 -11.84 -4.51
C ASP A 261 19.21 -13.28 -4.39
N THR A 262 18.38 -14.17 -3.84
CA THR A 262 18.70 -15.60 -3.73
C THR A 262 18.82 -16.23 -5.13
N LEU A 263 17.89 -15.92 -6.04
CA LEU A 263 17.91 -16.40 -7.42
C LEU A 263 19.12 -15.87 -8.21
N GLN A 264 19.47 -14.59 -8.07
CA GLN A 264 20.67 -14.01 -8.67
C GLN A 264 21.96 -14.65 -8.12
N THR A 265 21.99 -14.94 -6.83
CA THR A 265 23.15 -15.61 -6.21
C THR A 265 23.30 -17.03 -6.72
N MET A 266 22.18 -17.76 -6.87
CA MET A 266 22.19 -19.07 -7.53
C MET A 266 22.71 -18.97 -8.96
N GLU A 267 22.30 -17.95 -9.72
CA GLU A 267 22.77 -17.73 -11.09
C GLU A 267 24.28 -17.49 -11.16
N ARG A 268 24.82 -16.62 -10.30
CA ARG A 268 26.28 -16.36 -10.24
C ARG A 268 27.06 -17.62 -9.89
N LEU A 269 26.62 -18.38 -8.87
CA LEU A 269 27.23 -19.65 -8.48
C LEU A 269 27.34 -20.62 -9.66
N HIS A 270 26.28 -20.71 -10.46
CA HIS A 270 26.21 -21.54 -11.67
C HIS A 270 27.22 -21.08 -12.73
N GLN A 271 27.28 -19.78 -13.02
CA GLN A 271 28.20 -19.21 -14.01
C GLN A 271 29.67 -19.40 -13.60
N ASP A 272 30.00 -19.08 -12.35
CA ASP A 272 31.38 -19.13 -11.84
C ASP A 272 31.89 -20.57 -11.77
N SER A 273 31.07 -21.50 -11.27
CA SER A 273 31.44 -22.93 -11.20
C SER A 273 31.68 -23.52 -12.60
N TYR A 274 30.86 -23.11 -13.58
CA TYR A 274 31.05 -23.56 -14.95
C TYR A 274 32.30 -22.96 -15.60
N ARG A 275 32.57 -21.66 -15.38
CA ARG A 275 33.80 -21.00 -15.88
C ARG A 275 35.06 -21.60 -15.28
N GLN A 276 35.03 -21.99 -14.01
CA GLN A 276 36.20 -22.53 -13.31
C GLN A 276 36.48 -24.00 -13.64
N HIS A 277 35.44 -24.83 -13.73
CA HIS A 277 35.60 -26.29 -13.82
C HIS A 277 35.13 -26.88 -15.15
N GLY A 278 34.45 -26.12 -16.00
CA GLY A 278 33.81 -26.61 -17.23
C GLY A 278 32.60 -27.53 -16.98
N HIS A 279 32.23 -27.80 -15.72
CA HIS A 279 31.09 -28.64 -15.36
C HIS A 279 30.49 -28.27 -13.98
N LEU A 280 29.21 -28.58 -13.79
CA LEU A 280 28.46 -28.30 -12.57
C LEU A 280 28.36 -29.52 -11.61
N LYS A 281 29.48 -30.24 -11.43
CA LYS A 281 29.48 -31.50 -10.66
C LYS A 281 30.39 -31.49 -9.44
N SER A 282 31.11 -30.40 -9.18
CA SER A 282 31.97 -30.30 -8.01
C SER A 282 31.15 -30.38 -6.71
N GLU A 283 31.74 -31.00 -5.68
CA GLU A 283 31.16 -31.09 -4.32
C GLU A 283 30.81 -29.69 -3.80
N GLN A 284 31.75 -28.75 -3.91
CA GLN A 284 31.57 -27.36 -3.49
C GLN A 284 30.36 -26.68 -4.15
N PHE A 285 30.16 -26.88 -5.45
CA PHE A 285 29.00 -26.35 -6.16
C PHE A 285 27.69 -26.99 -5.65
N ARG A 286 27.68 -28.31 -5.46
CA ARG A 286 26.49 -29.04 -4.99
C ARG A 286 26.07 -28.59 -3.61
N ASP A 287 27.02 -28.35 -2.72
CA ASP A 287 26.74 -27.92 -1.34
C ASP A 287 26.30 -26.46 -1.27
N SER A 288 26.98 -25.56 -1.98
CA SER A 288 26.60 -24.15 -2.09
C SER A 288 25.19 -23.99 -2.67
N ARG A 289 24.87 -24.77 -3.73
CA ARG A 289 23.53 -24.79 -4.33
C ARG A 289 22.48 -25.34 -3.35
N ARG A 290 22.81 -26.37 -2.58
CA ARG A 290 21.90 -26.94 -1.58
C ARG A 290 21.57 -25.93 -0.49
N HIS A 291 22.56 -25.13 -0.08
CA HIS A 291 22.37 -24.04 0.89
C HIS A 291 21.44 -22.95 0.34
N LEU A 292 21.71 -22.45 -0.88
CA LEU A 292 20.86 -21.43 -1.51
C LEU A 292 19.42 -21.91 -1.75
N LEU A 293 19.23 -23.18 -2.11
CA LEU A 293 17.89 -23.77 -2.24
C LEU A 293 17.14 -23.84 -0.91
N LYS A 294 17.84 -24.14 0.20
CA LYS A 294 17.24 -24.09 1.55
C LYS A 294 16.86 -22.65 1.93
N GLN A 295 17.69 -21.67 1.59
CA GLN A 295 17.38 -20.26 1.82
C GLN A 295 16.16 -19.81 1.02
N LEU A 296 16.09 -20.21 -0.26
CA LEU A 296 14.93 -19.95 -1.12
C LEU A 296 13.66 -20.59 -0.55
N GLU A 297 13.72 -21.86 -0.13
CA GLU A 297 12.61 -22.54 0.55
C GLU A 297 12.19 -21.83 1.84
N ALA A 298 13.15 -21.38 2.66
CA ALA A 298 12.83 -20.65 3.88
C ALA A 298 12.13 -19.31 3.58
N HIS A 299 12.55 -18.61 2.52
CA HIS A 299 11.88 -17.39 2.11
C HIS A 299 10.47 -17.68 1.62
N LEU A 300 10.27 -18.69 0.76
CA LEU A 300 8.96 -19.05 0.19
C LEU A 300 7.96 -19.66 1.19
N LEU A 301 8.44 -20.51 2.11
CA LEU A 301 7.60 -21.37 2.95
C LEU A 301 7.56 -20.95 4.42
N ASN A 302 8.60 -20.28 4.92
CA ASN A 302 8.78 -19.98 6.35
C ASN A 302 8.63 -18.49 6.70
N SER A 303 8.19 -17.64 5.77
CA SER A 303 7.69 -16.31 6.16
C SER A 303 6.37 -16.50 6.92
N THR A 304 6.44 -16.73 8.22
CA THR A 304 5.27 -16.84 9.12
C THR A 304 4.35 -15.63 9.04
N ARG A 305 4.87 -14.46 8.61
CA ARG A 305 4.09 -13.25 8.36
C ARG A 305 3.25 -13.30 7.07
N LEU A 306 3.63 -14.13 6.10
CA LEU A 306 2.99 -14.22 4.79
C LEU A 306 2.23 -15.54 4.58
N ARG A 307 2.54 -16.59 5.34
CA ARG A 307 1.93 -17.93 5.20
C ARG A 307 0.40 -17.96 5.33
N GLY A 308 -0.20 -17.01 6.04
CA GLY A 308 -1.67 -16.86 6.15
C GLY A 308 -2.28 -15.87 5.16
N GLN A 309 -1.45 -15.21 4.34
CA GLN A 309 -1.83 -14.07 3.50
C GLN A 309 -1.34 -14.18 2.05
N THR A 310 -0.52 -15.19 1.74
CA THR A 310 -0.01 -15.51 0.42
C THR A 310 -0.08 -17.03 0.21
N SER A 311 -0.62 -17.44 -0.92
CA SER A 311 -0.60 -18.81 -1.45
C SER A 311 0.78 -19.30 -1.94
N LEU A 312 1.80 -18.42 -1.96
CA LEU A 312 3.18 -18.73 -2.39
C LEU A 312 3.77 -20.00 -1.76
N GLY A 313 3.35 -20.33 -0.53
CA GLY A 313 3.81 -21.51 0.19
C GLY A 313 3.14 -22.83 -0.22
N ASP A 314 2.02 -22.79 -0.93
CA ASP A 314 1.18 -23.97 -1.20
C ASP A 314 1.47 -24.64 -2.56
N HIS A 315 2.50 -24.20 -3.28
CA HIS A 315 2.81 -24.75 -4.60
C HIS A 315 3.79 -25.94 -4.52
N PRO A 316 3.35 -27.20 -4.69
CA PRO A 316 4.20 -28.39 -4.53
C PRO A 316 5.28 -28.53 -5.64
N LYS A 317 5.33 -27.61 -6.60
CA LYS A 317 6.20 -27.67 -7.78
C LYS A 317 6.95 -26.36 -8.05
N LEU A 318 7.12 -25.49 -7.05
CA LEU A 318 7.71 -24.17 -7.26
C LEU A 318 9.13 -24.23 -7.86
N LYS A 319 9.94 -25.25 -7.50
CA LYS A 319 11.25 -25.49 -8.12
C LYS A 319 11.18 -25.76 -9.63
N THR A 320 10.11 -26.41 -10.07
CA THR A 320 9.86 -26.72 -11.48
C THR A 320 9.29 -25.49 -12.21
N ALA A 321 8.38 -24.76 -11.56
CA ALA A 321 7.80 -23.52 -12.09
C ALA A 321 8.86 -22.41 -12.26
N LEU A 322 9.81 -22.31 -11.33
CA LEU A 322 10.95 -21.38 -11.39
C LEU A 322 12.10 -21.87 -12.30
N GLY A 323 11.93 -22.98 -13.02
CA GLY A 323 12.94 -23.48 -13.95
C GLY A 323 14.26 -23.92 -13.30
N LEU A 324 14.30 -24.18 -11.98
CA LEU A 324 15.52 -24.47 -11.21
C LEU A 324 16.14 -25.87 -11.48
N SER A 325 15.70 -26.53 -12.56
CA SER A 325 16.15 -27.86 -12.97
C SER A 325 17.48 -27.78 -13.74
N THR A 326 18.52 -28.38 -13.16
CA THR A 326 19.88 -28.45 -13.72
C THR A 326 19.96 -29.18 -15.06
N LYS A 327 19.08 -30.17 -15.30
CA LYS A 327 19.05 -30.90 -16.57
C LYS A 327 18.59 -30.02 -17.74
N SER A 328 17.69 -29.08 -17.48
CA SER A 328 17.18 -28.15 -18.50
C SER A 328 18.22 -27.09 -18.84
N LEU A 329 18.88 -26.47 -17.85
CA LEU A 329 19.88 -25.43 -18.10
C LEU A 329 21.14 -25.93 -18.80
N VAL A 330 21.71 -27.07 -18.38
CA VAL A 330 22.93 -27.61 -19.01
C VAL A 330 22.70 -27.93 -20.49
N HIS A 331 21.49 -28.38 -20.84
CA HIS A 331 21.12 -28.62 -22.23
C HIS A 331 21.00 -27.33 -23.05
N HIS A 332 20.53 -26.22 -22.45
CA HIS A 332 20.52 -24.91 -23.09
C HIS A 332 21.94 -24.31 -23.21
N TRP A 333 22.79 -24.49 -22.21
CA TRP A 333 24.17 -24.01 -22.21
C TRP A 333 25.07 -24.70 -23.24
N ASN A 334 24.90 -26.02 -23.44
CA ASN A 334 25.64 -26.76 -24.46
C ASN A 334 25.23 -26.41 -25.90
N LYS A 335 24.07 -25.77 -26.11
CA LYS A 335 23.58 -25.35 -27.44
C LYS A 335 23.89 -23.88 -27.79
N ALA A 336 24.28 -23.05 -26.82
CA ALA A 336 24.40 -21.60 -27.02
C ALA A 336 25.75 -21.10 -27.60
N GLY A 337 26.77 -21.95 -27.70
CA GLY A 337 27.89 -21.84 -28.66
C GLY A 337 28.76 -20.57 -28.78
N ALA A 338 28.51 -19.46 -28.08
CA ALA A 338 29.24 -18.20 -28.26
C ALA A 338 29.45 -17.41 -26.94
N PRO A 339 30.52 -16.58 -26.83
CA PRO A 339 30.74 -15.69 -25.70
C PRO A 339 29.81 -14.46 -25.81
N GLY A 340 28.59 -14.60 -25.30
CA GLY A 340 27.58 -13.55 -25.26
C GLY A 340 26.39 -13.98 -24.41
N GLN A 341 25.77 -13.01 -23.70
CA GLN A 341 24.94 -13.19 -22.49
C GLN A 341 24.09 -14.46 -22.38
N ILE A 342 24.27 -15.13 -21.24
CA ILE A 342 23.53 -16.30 -20.77
C ILE A 342 22.15 -15.83 -20.26
N PRO A 343 21.02 -16.37 -20.75
CA PRO A 343 19.73 -16.12 -20.15
C PRO A 343 19.72 -16.67 -18.71
N GLY A 344 19.67 -15.75 -17.74
CA GLY A 344 19.69 -16.02 -16.31
C GLY A 344 18.36 -16.48 -15.74
N TYR A 345 18.34 -16.94 -14.48
CA TYR A 345 17.09 -17.19 -13.76
C TYR A 345 16.31 -15.89 -13.51
N ALA A 346 17.00 -14.75 -13.51
CA ALA A 346 16.43 -13.41 -13.32
C ALA A 346 15.80 -12.81 -14.60
N THR A 347 15.82 -13.50 -15.74
CA THR A 347 15.18 -12.99 -16.97
C THR A 347 13.65 -13.04 -16.92
N HIS A 348 13.08 -13.72 -15.91
CA HIS A 348 11.64 -13.97 -15.77
C HIS A 348 11.06 -13.44 -14.45
N VAL A 349 11.83 -12.63 -13.69
CA VAL A 349 11.42 -12.06 -12.38
C VAL A 349 11.36 -10.55 -12.44
#